data_AF-A0A2G9NAZ8-F1
#
_entry.id   AF-A0A2G9NAZ8-F1
#
_cell.length_a   1.000
_cell.length_b   1.000
_cell.length_c   1.000
_cell.angle_alpha   90.00
_cell.angle_beta   90.00
_cell.angle_gamma   90.00
#
_symmetry.space_group_name_H-M   'P 1'
#
loop_
_entity.id
_entity.type
_entity.pdbx_description
1 polymer ?
#
loop_
_entity_poly.entity_id
_entity_poly.type
_entity_poly.pdbx_seq_one_letter_code
_entity_poly.pdbx_strand_id
1 'polypeptide(L)'
;MNLKKSGIGVLAGLTSLLVACTSTSTPVSGIDIWNKVLWFGTLGFLGYSVEGPMVGFMRIAVFILVFALMFEGSRFLGFLGRNSRIVITLILSLISVIFIPGNVLAGIGAAYGTLVAFILLGSVIVGIGALYINIPITSLGYRLLRLAVLVVLLFILISVKQHASGLLALVPMTINFP
;
A
#
# COMPACT_ATOMS: atom_id res chain seq x y z
N MET A 1 -21.72 29.12 35.72
CA MET A 1 -21.33 29.60 34.38
C MET A 1 -19.81 29.45 34.20
N ASN A 2 -19.28 28.23 33.98
CA ASN A 2 -17.82 28.01 33.85
C ASN A 2 -17.41 26.63 33.27
N LEU A 3 -18.12 26.10 32.26
CA LEU A 3 -17.75 24.81 31.63
C LEU A 3 -17.22 24.93 30.19
N LYS A 4 -17.07 26.16 29.66
CA LYS A 4 -16.74 26.38 28.23
C LYS A 4 -15.24 26.32 27.90
N LYS A 5 -14.34 26.35 28.90
CA LYS A 5 -12.87 26.40 28.68
C LYS A 5 -12.18 25.02 28.66
N SER A 6 -12.79 23.97 29.23
CA SER A 6 -12.13 22.66 29.37
C SER A 6 -12.11 21.84 28.07
N GLY A 7 -13.15 21.96 27.23
CA GLY A 7 -13.24 21.19 25.98
C GLY A 7 -12.21 21.56 24.90
N ILE A 8 -11.76 22.82 24.87
CA ILE A 8 -10.80 23.30 23.86
C ILE A 8 -9.38 22.77 24.15
N GLY A 9 -9.02 22.63 25.43
CA GLY A 9 -7.71 22.09 25.83
C GLY A 9 -7.55 20.59 25.54
N VAL A 10 -8.63 19.81 25.71
CA VAL A 10 -8.62 18.37 25.39
C VAL A 10 -8.55 18.14 23.88
N LEU A 11 -9.23 18.97 23.08
CA LEU A 11 -9.15 18.93 21.62
C LEU A 11 -7.74 19.29 21.11
N ALA A 12 -7.11 20.32 21.68
CA ALA A 12 -5.74 20.71 21.32
C ALA A 12 -4.71 19.63 21.69
N GLY A 13 -4.87 18.99 22.86
CA GLY A 13 -4.00 17.89 23.31
C GLY A 13 -4.14 16.61 22.47
N LEU A 14 -5.35 16.29 21.99
CA LEU A 14 -5.57 15.17 21.08
C LEU A 14 -4.95 15.43 19.71
N THR A 15 -5.03 16.67 19.20
CA THR A 15 -4.40 17.02 17.92
C THR A 15 -2.87 17.01 17.96
N SER A 16 -2.24 17.36 19.08
CA SER A 16 -0.78 17.33 19.19
C SER A 16 -0.24 15.89 19.34
N LEU A 17 -0.99 15.01 20.02
CA LEU A 17 -0.61 13.59 20.16
C LEU A 17 -0.68 12.83 18.83
N LEU A 18 -1.65 13.17 17.97
CA LEU A 18 -1.81 12.61 16.63
C LEU A 18 -0.69 13.04 15.67
N VAL A 19 -0.16 14.26 15.81
CA VAL A 19 0.96 14.77 15.00
C VAL A 19 2.30 14.19 15.44
N ALA A 20 2.46 13.80 16.71
CA ALA A 20 3.70 13.19 17.21
C ALA A 20 3.93 11.76 16.69
N CYS A 21 2.87 11.02 16.32
CA CYS A 21 2.97 9.64 15.84
C CYS A 21 3.41 9.51 14.37
N THR A 22 3.45 10.60 13.59
CA THR A 22 3.77 10.54 12.15
C THR A 22 5.25 10.76 11.82
N SER A 23 6.12 11.01 12.82
CA SER A 23 7.46 11.57 12.61
C SER A 23 8.64 10.71 13.05
N THR A 24 8.46 9.42 13.34
CA THR A 24 9.59 8.55 13.73
C THR A 24 9.59 7.21 12.99
N SER A 25 10.05 7.21 11.74
CA SER A 25 10.54 5.99 11.08
C SER A 25 12.07 6.05 11.01
N THR A 26 12.75 5.56 12.04
CA THR A 26 14.18 5.25 11.95
C THR A 26 14.38 3.97 11.13
N PRO A 27 15.41 3.89 10.27
CA PRO A 27 15.65 2.72 9.44
C PRO A 27 16.11 1.54 10.31
N VAL A 28 15.33 0.47 10.28
CA VAL A 28 15.62 -0.80 10.97
C VAL A 28 16.75 -1.53 10.23
N SER A 29 17.73 -2.03 10.98
CA SER A 29 18.97 -2.70 10.54
C SER A 29 18.80 -4.01 9.75
N GLY A 30 17.59 -4.37 9.31
CA GLY A 30 17.31 -5.54 8.48
C GLY A 30 17.40 -5.30 6.96
N ILE A 31 17.71 -4.07 6.54
CA ILE A 31 17.68 -3.63 5.13
C ILE A 31 18.71 -4.36 4.25
N ASP A 32 19.81 -4.89 4.80
CA ASP A 32 20.90 -5.47 4.01
C ASP A 32 20.54 -6.78 3.29
N ILE A 33 19.72 -7.64 3.91
CA ILE A 33 19.25 -8.88 3.28
C ILE A 33 18.25 -8.55 2.16
N TRP A 34 17.36 -7.58 2.43
CA TRP A 34 16.40 -7.11 1.45
C TRP A 34 17.09 -6.43 0.26
N ASN A 35 18.16 -5.67 0.47
CA ASN A 35 18.95 -5.09 -0.62
C ASN A 35 19.54 -6.16 -1.55
N LYS A 36 20.00 -7.29 -1.01
CA LYS A 36 20.50 -8.42 -1.83
C LYS A 36 19.37 -9.07 -2.64
N VAL A 37 18.23 -9.32 -2.01
CA VAL A 37 17.06 -9.90 -2.68
C VAL A 37 16.54 -8.97 -3.79
N LEU A 38 16.44 -7.68 -3.48
CA LEU A 38 16.03 -6.64 -4.43
C LEU A 38 17.01 -6.53 -5.60
N TRP A 39 18.32 -6.68 -5.36
CA TRP A 39 19.33 -6.69 -6.42
C TRP A 39 19.17 -7.85 -7.41
N PHE A 40 18.77 -9.04 -6.95
CA PHE A 40 18.41 -10.15 -7.84
C PHE A 40 17.12 -9.86 -8.62
N GLY A 41 16.13 -9.23 -7.97
CA GLY A 41 14.86 -8.87 -8.58
C GLY A 41 14.94 -7.78 -9.64
N THR A 42 15.84 -6.80 -9.47
CA THR A 42 16.07 -5.75 -10.46
C THR A 42 16.93 -6.21 -11.64
N LEU A 43 17.32 -7.50 -11.69
CA LEU A 43 18.25 -8.04 -12.70
C LEU A 43 19.58 -7.28 -12.72
N GLY A 44 20.01 -6.76 -11.55
CA GLY A 44 21.24 -5.97 -11.42
C GLY A 44 22.50 -6.72 -11.89
N PHE A 45 22.47 -8.06 -11.90
CA PHE A 45 23.54 -8.90 -12.42
C PHE A 45 23.68 -8.84 -13.96
N LEU A 46 22.62 -8.46 -14.68
CA LEU A 46 22.57 -8.32 -16.15
C LEU A 46 22.88 -6.89 -16.62
N GLY A 47 23.24 -5.97 -15.70
CA GLY A 47 23.54 -4.57 -16.02
C GLY A 47 22.31 -3.68 -16.23
N TYR A 48 21.10 -4.18 -15.96
CA TYR A 48 19.85 -3.42 -16.05
C TYR A 48 19.62 -2.65 -14.73
N SER A 49 20.13 -1.42 -14.63
CA SER A 49 20.23 -0.69 -13.36
C SER A 49 19.23 0.46 -13.16
N VAL A 50 18.08 0.46 -13.86
CA VAL A 50 17.22 1.67 -13.93
C VAL A 50 15.87 1.53 -13.20
N GLU A 51 15.49 0.34 -12.73
CA GLU A 51 14.16 0.13 -12.13
C GLU A 51 14.21 0.19 -10.58
N GLY A 52 13.34 1.00 -9.97
CA GLY A 52 13.29 1.19 -8.52
C GLY A 52 13.03 -0.11 -7.73
N PRO A 53 13.37 -0.16 -6.43
CA PRO A 53 13.35 -1.39 -5.62
C PRO A 53 11.98 -2.07 -5.59
N MET A 54 10.89 -1.32 -5.65
CA MET A 54 9.53 -1.86 -5.71
C MET A 54 9.31 -2.75 -6.95
N VAL A 55 9.90 -2.40 -8.09
CA VAL A 55 9.77 -3.18 -9.33
C VAL A 55 10.53 -4.49 -9.22
N GLY A 56 11.72 -4.47 -8.62
CA GLY A 56 12.49 -5.69 -8.34
C GLY A 56 11.75 -6.65 -7.43
N PHE A 57 11.10 -6.15 -6.37
CA PHE A 57 10.25 -6.96 -5.51
C PHE A 57 9.08 -7.60 -6.27
N MET A 58 8.38 -6.82 -7.10
CA MET A 58 7.27 -7.31 -7.91
C MET A 58 7.70 -8.40 -8.89
N ARG A 59 8.89 -8.28 -9.51
CA ARG A 59 9.44 -9.30 -10.41
C ARG A 59 9.69 -10.63 -9.67
N ILE A 60 10.23 -10.58 -8.46
CA ILE A 60 10.44 -11.77 -7.62
C ILE A 60 9.10 -12.39 -7.22
N ALA A 61 8.12 -11.57 -6.82
CA ALA A 61 6.80 -12.06 -6.46
C ALA A 61 6.12 -12.78 -7.64
N VAL A 62 6.18 -12.18 -8.85
CA VAL A 62 5.67 -12.78 -10.08
C VAL A 62 6.46 -14.04 -10.44
N PHE A 63 7.78 -14.06 -10.25
CA PHE A 63 8.61 -15.25 -10.48
C PHE A 63 8.14 -16.44 -9.65
N ILE A 64 7.96 -16.24 -8.35
CA ILE A 64 7.52 -17.29 -7.43
C ILE A 64 6.10 -17.74 -7.79
N LEU A 65 5.22 -16.81 -8.13
CA LEU A 65 3.83 -17.10 -8.50
C LEU A 65 3.74 -17.90 -9.80
N VAL A 66 4.44 -17.48 -10.85
CA VAL A 66 4.47 -18.19 -12.15
C VAL A 66 5.13 -19.56 -11.98
N PHE A 67 6.21 -19.65 -11.20
CA PHE A 67 6.82 -20.92 -10.86
C PHE A 67 5.83 -21.87 -10.17
N ALA A 68 5.10 -21.38 -9.16
CA ALA A 68 4.12 -22.19 -8.43
C ALA A 68 2.97 -22.67 -9.34
N LEU A 69 2.42 -21.79 -10.18
CA LEU A 69 1.36 -22.14 -11.12
C LEU A 69 1.82 -23.16 -12.17
N MET A 70 3.01 -22.97 -12.74
CA MET A 70 3.58 -23.91 -13.71
C MET A 70 3.95 -25.24 -13.04
N PHE A 71 4.47 -25.21 -11.81
CA PHE A 71 4.81 -26.42 -11.07
C PHE A 71 3.56 -27.23 -10.74
N GLU A 72 2.48 -26.60 -10.28
CA GLU A 72 1.22 -27.28 -10.03
C GLU A 72 0.57 -27.75 -11.35
N GLY A 73 0.58 -26.92 -12.40
CA GLY A 73 0.11 -27.30 -13.73
C GLY A 73 0.84 -28.52 -14.30
N SER A 74 2.15 -28.59 -14.11
CA SER A 74 2.97 -29.74 -14.55
C SER A 74 2.71 -31.02 -13.74
N ARG A 75 2.04 -30.95 -12.58
CA ARG A 75 1.56 -32.15 -11.87
C ARG A 75 0.44 -32.86 -12.62
N PHE A 76 -0.42 -32.12 -13.29
CA PHE A 76 -1.50 -32.71 -14.10
C PHE A 76 -0.98 -33.50 -15.30
N LEU A 77 0.19 -33.16 -15.81
CA LEU A 77 0.75 -33.76 -17.02
C LEU A 77 1.39 -35.14 -16.82
N GLY A 78 1.51 -35.66 -15.58
CA GLY A 78 1.77 -37.08 -15.25
C GLY A 78 3.09 -37.74 -15.71
N PHE A 79 3.62 -37.36 -16.87
CA PHE A 79 4.68 -38.04 -17.61
C PHE A 79 6.10 -37.54 -17.28
N LEU A 80 6.25 -36.46 -16.50
CA LEU A 80 7.56 -35.89 -16.15
C LEU A 80 8.06 -36.36 -14.78
N GLY A 81 9.29 -36.86 -14.74
CA GLY A 81 10.04 -37.14 -13.51
C GLY A 81 10.20 -35.88 -12.64
N ARG A 82 10.23 -36.08 -11.31
CA ARG A 82 10.20 -34.99 -10.31
C ARG A 82 11.30 -33.94 -10.51
N ASN A 83 12.52 -34.37 -10.84
CA ASN A 83 13.66 -33.48 -11.00
C ASN A 83 13.56 -32.65 -12.29
N SER A 84 13.21 -33.30 -13.41
CA SER A 84 13.02 -32.62 -14.70
C SER A 84 11.90 -31.60 -14.64
N ARG A 85 10.82 -31.90 -13.91
CA ARG A 85 9.68 -30.99 -13.70
C ARG A 85 10.09 -29.68 -13.06
N ILE A 86 10.84 -29.74 -11.95
CA ILE A 86 11.31 -28.55 -11.23
C ILE A 86 12.19 -27.67 -12.13
N VAL A 87 13.12 -28.29 -12.86
CA VAL A 87 14.04 -27.55 -13.74
C VAL A 87 13.28 -26.88 -14.88
N ILE A 88 12.36 -27.58 -15.54
CA ILE A 88 11.58 -27.03 -16.65
C ILE A 88 10.69 -25.88 -16.17
N THR A 89 10.00 -26.04 -15.04
CA THR A 89 9.14 -24.98 -14.51
C THR A 89 9.93 -23.76 -14.05
N LEU A 90 11.13 -23.97 -13.52
CA LEU A 90 12.05 -22.90 -13.11
C LEU A 90 12.58 -22.10 -14.31
N ILE A 91 12.96 -22.78 -15.40
CA ILE A 91 13.40 -22.11 -16.63
C ILE A 91 12.25 -21.32 -17.25
N LEU A 92 11.05 -21.91 -17.33
CA LEU A 92 9.87 -21.25 -17.90
C LEU A 92 9.43 -20.03 -17.08
N SER A 93 9.48 -20.10 -15.74
CA SER A 93 9.16 -18.95 -14.89
C SER A 93 10.20 -17.84 -15.01
N LEU A 94 11.49 -18.19 -15.15
CA LEU A 94 12.56 -17.22 -15.36
C LEU A 94 12.38 -16.45 -16.68
N ILE A 95 12.14 -17.18 -17.77
CA ILE A 95 11.90 -16.59 -19.09
C ILE A 95 10.68 -15.66 -19.03
N SER A 96 9.61 -16.10 -18.38
CA SER A 96 8.38 -15.30 -18.24
C SER A 96 8.62 -13.96 -17.54
N VAL A 97 9.43 -13.94 -16.47
CA VAL A 97 9.70 -12.71 -15.69
C VAL A 97 10.62 -11.73 -16.43
N ILE A 98 11.55 -12.25 -17.23
CA ILE A 98 12.44 -11.41 -18.06
C ILE A 98 11.63 -10.67 -19.14
N PHE A 99 10.62 -11.31 -19.72
CA PHE A 99 9.82 -10.71 -20.78
C PHE A 99 8.76 -9.71 -20.30
N ILE A 100 8.46 -9.62 -19.01
CA ILE A 100 7.52 -8.61 -18.50
C ILE A 100 8.27 -7.30 -18.28
N PRO A 101 7.94 -6.20 -18.98
CA PRO A 101 8.56 -4.90 -18.77
C PRO A 101 8.22 -4.35 -17.37
N GLY A 102 9.18 -3.70 -16.70
CA GLY A 102 8.96 -3.18 -15.34
C GLY A 102 7.84 -2.14 -15.26
N ASN A 103 7.65 -1.38 -16.34
CA ASN A 103 6.55 -0.41 -16.46
C ASN A 103 5.17 -1.08 -16.37
N VAL A 104 5.02 -2.30 -16.89
CA VAL A 104 3.77 -3.06 -16.81
C VAL A 104 3.55 -3.57 -15.38
N LEU A 105 4.60 -4.10 -14.72
CA LEU A 105 4.52 -4.51 -13.31
C LEU A 105 4.20 -3.33 -12.39
N ALA A 106 4.83 -2.18 -12.61
CA ALA A 106 4.58 -0.97 -11.86
C ALA A 106 3.14 -0.48 -12.05
N GLY A 107 2.63 -0.50 -13.29
CA GLY A 107 1.25 -0.14 -13.60
C GLY A 107 0.23 -1.05 -12.91
N ILE A 108 0.45 -2.37 -12.96
CA ILE A 108 -0.41 -3.36 -12.27
C ILE A 108 -0.35 -3.17 -10.75
N GLY A 109 0.86 -2.99 -10.19
CA GLY A 109 1.06 -2.73 -8.77
C GLY A 109 0.36 -1.45 -8.30
N ALA A 110 0.41 -0.38 -9.11
CA ALA A 110 -0.30 0.86 -8.84
C ALA A 110 -1.82 0.68 -8.93
N ALA A 111 -2.33 -0.06 -9.91
CA ALA A 111 -3.77 -0.32 -10.07
C ALA A 111 -4.34 -1.11 -8.88
N TYR A 112 -3.69 -2.21 -8.48
CA TYR A 112 -4.14 -2.98 -7.32
C TYR A 112 -3.90 -2.24 -6.00
N GLY A 113 -2.77 -1.54 -5.89
CA GLY A 113 -2.45 -0.73 -4.70
C GLY A 113 -3.48 0.38 -4.47
N THR A 114 -3.89 1.08 -5.53
CA THR A 114 -4.95 2.10 -5.45
C THR A 114 -6.31 1.49 -5.12
N LEU A 115 -6.66 0.35 -5.70
CA LEU A 115 -7.90 -0.36 -5.36
C LEU A 115 -7.93 -0.75 -3.88
N VAL A 116 -6.87 -1.34 -3.36
CA VAL A 116 -6.77 -1.71 -1.93
C VAL A 116 -6.81 -0.47 -1.05
N ALA A 117 -6.15 0.63 -1.45
CA ALA A 117 -6.23 1.90 -0.73
C ALA A 117 -7.67 2.44 -0.69
N PHE A 118 -8.41 2.36 -1.80
CA PHE A 118 -9.83 2.75 -1.84
C PHE A 118 -10.71 1.86 -0.95
N ILE A 119 -10.48 0.55 -0.94
CA ILE A 119 -11.21 -0.37 -0.06
C ILE A 119 -10.92 -0.03 1.40
N LEU A 120 -9.66 0.16 1.78
CA LEU A 120 -9.28 0.50 3.15
C LEU A 120 -9.88 1.84 3.58
N LEU A 121 -9.71 2.90 2.77
CA LEU A 121 -10.28 4.21 3.06
C LEU A 121 -11.82 4.15 3.11
N GLY A 122 -12.44 3.51 2.13
CA GLY A 122 -13.88 3.31 2.07
C GLY A 122 -14.42 2.56 3.29
N SER A 123 -13.73 1.50 3.73
CA SER A 123 -14.11 0.72 4.90
C SER A 123 -14.10 1.54 6.19
N VAL A 124 -13.10 2.40 6.39
CA VAL A 124 -13.00 3.26 7.57
C VAL A 124 -14.10 4.32 7.54
N ILE A 125 -14.35 4.95 6.39
CA ILE A 125 -15.41 5.97 6.23
C ILE A 125 -16.79 5.36 6.48
N VAL A 126 -17.09 4.21 5.87
CA VAL A 126 -18.36 3.51 6.04
C VAL A 126 -18.52 3.01 7.48
N GLY A 127 -17.47 2.46 8.09
CA GLY A 127 -17.48 2.01 9.48
C GLY A 127 -17.77 3.14 10.47
N ILE A 128 -17.13 4.29 10.28
CA ILE A 128 -17.38 5.49 11.08
C ILE A 128 -18.81 6.04 10.85
N GLY A 129 -19.27 6.07 9.60
CA GLY A 129 -20.63 6.48 9.25
C GLY A 129 -21.71 5.59 9.88
N ALA A 130 -21.51 4.28 9.86
CA ALA A 130 -22.40 3.31 10.50
C ALA A 130 -22.46 3.52 12.02
N LEU A 131 -21.32 3.76 12.67
CA LEU A 131 -21.28 4.12 14.08
C LEU A 131 -22.07 5.40 14.37
N TYR A 132 -21.92 6.43 13.53
CA TYR A 132 -22.64 7.71 13.71
C TYR A 132 -24.16 7.58 13.64
N ILE A 133 -24.68 6.67 12.81
CA ILE A 133 -26.13 6.42 12.65
C ILE A 133 -26.67 5.62 13.84
N ASN A 134 -25.91 4.65 14.34
CA ASN A 134 -26.36 3.71 15.36
C ASN A 134 -26.29 4.26 16.80
N ILE A 135 -25.70 5.45 17.04
CA ILE A 135 -25.60 6.03 18.39
C ILE A 135 -26.82 6.88 18.74
N PRO A 136 -27.63 6.53 19.75
CA PRO A 136 -28.79 7.30 20.17
C PRO A 136 -28.42 8.60 20.90
N ILE A 137 -29.20 9.68 20.67
CA ILE A 137 -28.92 11.05 21.14
C ILE A 137 -29.57 11.33 22.52
N THR A 138 -29.51 10.37 23.43
CA THR A 138 -30.23 10.46 24.71
C THR A 138 -29.44 11.14 25.82
N SER A 139 -28.10 11.11 25.79
CA SER A 139 -27.24 11.71 26.84
C SER A 139 -26.21 12.70 26.30
N LEU A 140 -25.72 13.58 27.18
CA LEU A 140 -24.68 14.57 26.86
C LEU A 140 -23.35 13.89 26.47
N GLY A 141 -23.06 12.72 27.05
CA GLY A 141 -21.90 11.89 26.70
C GLY A 141 -21.98 11.34 25.27
N TYR A 142 -23.15 10.88 24.82
CA TYR A 142 -23.34 10.45 23.43
C TYR A 142 -23.19 11.60 22.43
N ARG A 143 -23.56 12.83 22.81
CA ARG A 143 -23.32 14.02 21.98
C ARG A 143 -21.82 14.34 21.83
N LEU A 144 -21.04 14.21 22.90
CA LEU A 144 -19.58 14.38 22.85
C LEU A 144 -18.91 13.28 22.02
N LEU A 145 -19.33 12.03 22.19
CA LEU A 145 -18.79 10.91 21.41
C LEU A 145 -19.09 11.09 19.91
N ARG A 146 -20.30 11.55 19.56
CA ARG A 146 -20.66 11.87 18.16
C ARG A 146 -19.81 13.01 17.58
N LEU A 147 -19.49 14.01 18.39
CA LEU A 147 -18.62 15.11 18.00
C LEU A 147 -17.17 14.64 17.81
N ALA A 148 -16.66 13.78 18.70
CA ALA A 148 -15.34 13.17 18.55
C ALA A 148 -15.23 12.33 17.27
N VAL A 149 -16.27 11.54 16.96
CA VAL A 149 -16.34 10.75 15.72
C VAL A 149 -16.34 11.66 14.48
N LEU A 150 -17.08 12.77 14.50
CA LEU A 150 -17.06 13.77 13.42
C LEU A 150 -15.70 14.43 13.26
N VAL A 151 -15.00 14.73 14.36
CA VAL A 151 -13.64 15.32 14.32
C VAL A 151 -12.65 14.34 13.70
N VAL A 152 -12.72 13.05 14.04
CA VAL A 152 -11.87 12.01 13.43
C VAL A 152 -12.17 11.87 11.94
N LEU A 153 -13.45 11.87 11.54
CA LEU A 153 -13.83 11.80 10.13
C LEU A 153 -13.32 13.02 9.35
N LEU A 154 -13.43 14.22 9.93
CA LEU A 154 -12.94 15.46 9.33
C LEU A 154 -11.41 15.47 9.21
N PHE A 155 -10.70 14.92 10.20
CA PHE A 155 -9.25 14.75 10.15
C PHE A 155 -8.83 13.86 8.97
N ILE A 156 -9.47 12.68 8.82
CA ILE A 156 -9.19 11.77 7.70
C ILE A 156 -9.44 12.48 6.37
N LEU A 157 -10.53 13.25 6.26
CA LEU A 157 -10.87 13.99 5.03
C LEU A 157 -9.82 15.06 4.68
N ILE A 158 -9.28 15.76 5.69
CA ILE A 158 -8.21 16.75 5.50
C ILE A 158 -6.91 16.07 5.07
N SER A 159 -6.53 14.95 5.71
CA SER A 159 -5.32 14.20 5.35
C SER A 159 -5.37 13.70 3.90
N VAL A 160 -6.52 13.18 3.46
CA VAL A 160 -6.72 12.74 2.07
C VAL A 160 -6.69 13.93 1.11
N LYS A 161 -7.37 15.04 1.45
CA LYS A 161 -7.35 16.26 0.64
C LYS A 161 -5.92 16.77 0.43
N GLN A 162 -5.11 16.83 1.49
CA GLN A 162 -3.72 17.31 1.41
C GLN A 162 -2.88 16.46 0.46
N HIS A 163 -2.98 15.14 0.56
CA HIS A 163 -2.28 14.22 -0.35
C HIS A 163 -2.78 14.36 -1.79
N ALA A 164 -4.08 14.50 -2.01
CA ALA A 164 -4.66 14.71 -3.34
C ALA A 164 -4.24 16.05 -3.97
N SER A 165 -4.21 17.13 -3.18
CA SER A 165 -3.74 18.45 -3.65
C SER A 165 -2.25 18.48 -3.95
N GLY A 166 -1.43 17.73 -3.19
CA GLY A 166 -0.02 17.54 -3.52
C GLY A 166 0.17 16.83 -4.87
N LEU A 167 -0.69 15.85 -5.18
CA LEU A 167 -0.67 15.15 -6.46
C LEU A 167 -1.08 16.07 -7.63
N LEU A 168 -2.12 16.89 -7.44
CA LEU A 168 -2.57 17.87 -8.44
C LEU A 168 -1.53 18.98 -8.70
N ALA A 169 -0.74 19.35 -7.69
CA ALA A 169 0.34 20.33 -7.85
C ALA A 169 1.56 19.79 -8.63
N LEU A 170 1.65 18.46 -8.82
CA LEU A 170 2.67 17.81 -9.67
C LEU A 170 2.22 17.63 -11.13
N VAL A 171 0.92 17.78 -11.41
CA VAL A 171 0.34 17.66 -12.77
C VAL A 171 0.62 18.86 -13.71
N PRO A 172 0.94 20.11 -13.30
CA PRO A 172 1.17 21.18 -14.25
C PRO A 172 2.55 21.18 -14.94
N MET A 173 3.46 20.22 -14.68
CA MET A 173 4.71 20.14 -15.45
C MET A 173 4.54 19.31 -16.73
N THR A 174 4.00 19.98 -17.74
CA THR A 174 4.36 19.86 -19.17
C THR A 174 4.64 18.46 -19.70
N ILE A 175 3.59 17.81 -20.19
CA ILE A 175 3.73 16.79 -21.23
C ILE A 175 4.00 17.53 -22.55
N ASN A 176 5.24 17.94 -22.79
CA ASN A 176 5.71 18.26 -24.14
C ASN A 176 6.10 16.93 -24.80
N PHE A 177 5.23 16.43 -25.67
CA PHE A 177 5.59 15.35 -26.58
C PHE A 177 6.54 15.90 -27.66
N PRO A 178 7.70 15.28 -27.93
CA PRO A 178 8.32 15.33 -29.25
C PRO A 178 7.50 14.51 -30.26
#